data_AF-A0AAU3QZC2-F1
#
_entry.id   AF-A0AAU3QZC2-F1
#
_cell.length_a   1.000
_cell.length_b   1.000
_cell.length_c   1.000
_cell.angle_alpha   90.00
_cell.angle_beta   90.00
_cell.angle_gamma   90.00
#
_symmetry.space_group_name_H-M   'P 1'
#
loop_
_entity.id
_entity.type
_entity.pdbx_description
1 polymer ?
#
loop_
_entity_poly.entity_id
_entity_poly.type
_entity_poly.pdbx_seq_one_letter_code
_entity_poly.pdbx_strand_id
1 'polypeptide(L)'
;MHEPIDAQSVKTSTSVPADVVGIDKLLREVRKERDLDIPIHVDGASGGFVWPFLYPDSKWDFRLEQVRSINVSGHKYGLVCPGIGWLVFREESDLPKDLVFHENYLGKTDATFTLNFSTNFVRLGRQGYTYVMETMQENARALADNLRSSGRFEVIGSGLEQLPLVAFRLAGKDG
;
A
#
# COMPACT_ATOMS: atom_id res chain seq x y z
N MET A 1 27.42 -1.34 -28.43
CA MET A 1 25.95 -1.37 -28.57
C MET A 1 25.46 -2.23 -27.42
N HIS A 2 25.16 -1.61 -26.28
CA HIS A 2 24.70 -2.30 -25.08
C HIS A 2 23.18 -2.39 -25.20
N GLU A 3 22.60 -3.59 -25.23
CA GLU A 3 21.17 -3.76 -25.06
C GLU A 3 20.76 -3.16 -23.70
N PRO A 4 19.69 -2.37 -23.61
CA PRO A 4 19.21 -1.89 -22.32
C PRO A 4 18.77 -3.10 -21.51
N ILE A 5 19.37 -3.27 -20.32
CA ILE A 5 18.88 -4.21 -19.32
C ILE A 5 17.44 -3.76 -19.01
N ASP A 6 16.47 -4.57 -19.42
CA ASP A 6 15.05 -4.33 -19.17
C ASP A 6 14.84 -4.29 -17.65
N ALA A 7 14.79 -3.08 -17.09
CA ALA A 7 14.80 -2.84 -15.66
C ALA A 7 13.46 -3.27 -15.06
N GLN A 8 13.38 -4.52 -14.61
CA GLN A 8 12.22 -5.08 -13.93
C GLN A 8 11.84 -4.20 -12.72
N SER A 9 10.57 -3.80 -12.64
CA SER A 9 10.05 -3.02 -11.50
C SER A 9 10.15 -3.81 -10.20
N VAL A 10 10.54 -3.17 -9.10
CA VAL A 10 10.46 -3.78 -7.77
C VAL A 10 9.04 -3.65 -7.22
N LYS A 11 8.45 -4.78 -6.79
CA LYS A 11 7.15 -4.81 -6.12
C LYS A 11 7.35 -4.98 -4.61
N THR A 12 6.74 -4.11 -3.83
CA THR A 12 6.74 -4.17 -2.37
C THR A 12 5.31 -4.02 -1.83
N SER A 13 5.01 -4.48 -0.62
CA SER A 13 3.66 -4.44 -0.06
C SER A 13 3.63 -3.73 1.29
N THR A 14 2.54 -3.03 1.57
CA THR A 14 2.25 -2.43 2.89
C THR A 14 1.54 -3.40 3.84
N SER A 15 1.41 -4.69 3.48
CA SER A 15 0.76 -5.70 4.32
C SER A 15 1.66 -6.32 5.39
N VAL A 16 2.97 -6.13 5.24
CA VAL A 16 4.05 -6.52 6.16
C VAL A 16 4.94 -5.27 6.31
N PRO A 17 5.68 -5.07 7.41
CA PRO A 17 6.73 -4.05 7.48
C PRO A 17 7.83 -4.34 6.45
N ALA A 18 7.57 -3.96 5.20
CA ALA A 18 8.53 -3.98 4.12
C ALA A 18 9.36 -2.70 4.23
N ASP A 19 10.69 -2.84 4.17
CA ASP A 19 11.60 -1.71 4.23
C ASP A 19 11.64 -0.96 2.88
N VAL A 20 10.53 -0.31 2.53
CA VAL A 20 10.41 0.47 1.28
C VAL A 20 11.45 1.59 1.24
N VAL A 21 11.78 2.17 2.40
CA VAL A 21 12.80 3.22 2.53
C VAL A 21 14.20 2.68 2.20
N GLY A 22 14.56 1.52 2.73
CA GLY A 22 15.83 0.86 2.42
C GLY A 22 15.92 0.45 0.95
N ILE A 23 14.82 -0.07 0.38
CA ILE A 23 14.75 -0.39 -1.05
C ILE A 23 14.92 0.88 -1.91
N ASP A 24 14.22 1.97 -1.61
CA ASP A 24 14.39 3.26 -2.30
C ASP A 24 15.85 3.71 -2.26
N LYS A 25 16.47 3.69 -1.09
CA LYS A 25 17.88 4.06 -0.93
C LYS A 25 18.80 3.20 -1.79
N LEU A 26 18.64 1.87 -1.75
CA LEU A 26 19.45 0.93 -2.52
C LEU A 26 19.30 1.18 -4.03
N LEU A 27 18.07 1.38 -4.51
CA LEU A 27 17.84 1.61 -5.94
C LEU A 27 18.42 2.94 -6.41
N ARG A 28 18.43 3.96 -5.55
CA ARG A 28 19.10 5.24 -5.84
C ARG A 28 20.63 5.10 -5.89
N GLU A 29 21.22 4.20 -5.10
CA GLU A 29 22.64 3.86 -5.18
C GLU A 29 22.94 3.09 -6.48
N VAL A 30 22.13 2.09 -6.82
CA VAL A 30 22.22 1.33 -8.09
C VAL A 30 22.15 2.27 -9.29
N ARG A 31 21.25 3.25 -9.29
CA ARG A 31 21.15 4.25 -10.36
C ARG A 31 22.44 5.06 -10.51
N LYS A 32 23.10 5.44 -9.41
CA LYS A 32 24.37 6.17 -9.45
C LYS A 32 25.54 5.31 -9.93
N GLU A 33 25.58 4.06 -9.51
CA GLU A 33 26.71 3.17 -9.80
C GLU A 33 26.63 2.51 -11.18
N ARG A 34 25.41 2.27 -11.67
CA ARG A 34 25.16 1.44 -12.86
C ARG A 34 24.33 2.12 -13.94
N ASP A 35 23.91 3.36 -13.71
CA ASP A 35 23.01 4.10 -14.62
C ASP A 35 21.68 3.35 -14.90
N LEU A 36 21.22 2.58 -13.92
CA LEU A 36 19.97 1.82 -13.98
C LEU A 36 18.92 2.48 -13.08
N ASP A 37 17.91 3.11 -13.69
CA ASP A 37 16.77 3.69 -12.95
C ASP A 37 15.62 2.68 -12.83
N ILE A 38 15.55 2.01 -11.67
CA ILE A 38 14.59 0.93 -11.42
C ILE A 38 13.42 1.48 -10.59
N PRO A 39 12.18 1.45 -11.10
CA PRO A 39 11.01 1.96 -10.39
C PRO A 39 10.48 0.99 -9.33
N ILE A 40 9.86 1.54 -8.28
CA ILE A 40 9.12 0.81 -7.25
C ILE A 40 7.62 0.95 -7.53
N HIS A 41 6.94 -0.20 -7.55
CA HIS A 41 5.50 -0.30 -7.40
C HIS A 41 5.17 -0.74 -5.97
N VAL A 42 4.31 0.03 -5.29
CA VAL A 42 3.86 -0.30 -3.94
C VAL A 42 2.46 -0.90 -3.99
N ASP A 43 2.35 -2.16 -3.61
CA ASP A 43 1.09 -2.82 -3.31
C ASP A 43 0.53 -2.33 -1.98
N GLY A 44 -0.25 -1.26 -2.08
CA GLY A 44 -1.05 -0.65 -1.04
C GLY A 44 -2.43 -1.28 -0.86
N ALA A 45 -2.72 -2.47 -1.44
CA ALA A 45 -4.09 -3.00 -1.49
C ALA A 45 -4.82 -2.92 -0.14
N SER A 46 -4.17 -3.35 0.94
CA SER A 46 -4.70 -3.24 2.30
C SER A 46 -4.18 -2.00 3.03
N GLY A 47 -2.86 -1.76 3.04
CA GLY A 47 -2.26 -0.72 3.87
C GLY A 47 -2.42 0.71 3.35
N GLY A 48 -2.84 0.89 2.10
CA GLY A 48 -3.04 2.21 1.50
C GLY A 48 -4.16 3.04 2.14
N PHE A 49 -5.12 2.40 2.81
CA PHE A 49 -6.13 3.05 3.66
C PHE A 49 -5.83 2.94 5.16
N VAL A 50 -4.65 2.47 5.55
CA VAL A 50 -4.27 2.30 6.96
C VAL A 50 -3.12 3.25 7.33
N TRP A 51 -2.00 3.16 6.61
CA TRP A 51 -0.79 3.91 6.94
C TRP A 51 -0.98 5.43 6.99
N PRO A 52 -1.69 6.08 6.04
CA PRO A 52 -1.91 7.53 6.09
C PRO A 52 -2.63 8.05 7.34
N PHE A 53 -3.29 7.15 8.07
CA PHE A 53 -4.11 7.45 9.24
C PHE A 53 -3.44 7.01 10.55
N LEU A 54 -2.87 5.80 10.60
CA LEU A 54 -2.20 5.28 11.80
C LEU A 54 -0.73 5.68 11.90
N TYR A 55 -0.03 5.79 10.78
CA TYR A 55 1.42 5.98 10.70
C TYR A 55 1.77 7.09 9.68
N PRO A 56 1.26 8.32 9.86
CA PRO A 56 1.35 9.37 8.86
C PRO A 56 2.80 9.78 8.53
N ASP A 57 3.71 9.68 9.49
CA ASP A 57 5.11 10.08 9.33
C ASP A 57 5.96 9.02 8.60
N SER A 58 5.48 7.78 8.54
CA SER A 58 6.18 6.66 7.93
C SER A 58 6.16 6.78 6.42
N LYS A 59 7.34 6.75 5.80
CA LYS A 59 7.52 6.93 4.35
C LYS A 59 7.39 5.58 3.66
N TRP A 60 6.37 5.45 2.82
CA TRP A 60 6.11 4.26 2.01
C TRP A 60 5.50 4.60 0.64
N ASP A 61 5.09 5.85 0.44
CA ASP A 61 4.35 6.35 -0.72
C ASP A 61 5.25 7.22 -1.63
N PHE A 62 4.63 8.09 -2.42
CA PHE A 62 5.32 8.98 -3.35
C PHE A 62 6.31 9.98 -2.70
N ARG A 63 6.40 10.05 -1.36
CA ARG A 63 7.50 10.73 -0.66
C ARG A 63 8.87 10.09 -0.92
N LEU A 64 8.92 8.83 -1.36
CA LEU A 64 10.14 8.12 -1.75
C LEU A 64 10.37 8.27 -3.24
N GLU A 65 11.60 8.55 -3.68
CA GLU A 65 11.90 8.97 -5.05
C GLU A 65 11.56 7.90 -6.09
N GLN A 66 11.90 6.64 -5.81
CA GLN A 66 11.75 5.54 -6.77
C GLN A 66 10.31 5.02 -6.88
N VAL A 67 9.39 5.42 -5.99
CA VAL A 67 7.99 4.97 -6.05
C VAL A 67 7.29 5.61 -7.26
N ARG A 68 6.94 4.83 -8.28
CA ARG A 68 6.26 5.33 -9.49
C ARG A 68 4.79 4.98 -9.56
N SER A 69 4.34 3.95 -8.84
CA SER A 69 2.92 3.59 -8.78
C SER A 69 2.53 2.94 -7.48
N ILE A 70 1.26 3.12 -7.09
CA ILE A 70 0.65 2.55 -5.90
C ILE A 70 -0.74 2.05 -6.24
N ASN A 71 -1.05 0.78 -5.97
CA ASN A 71 -2.43 0.30 -5.98
C ASN A 71 -3.04 0.30 -4.58
N VAL A 72 -4.36 0.46 -4.47
CA VAL A 72 -5.08 0.38 -3.20
C VAL A 72 -6.50 -0.17 -3.42
N SER A 73 -6.97 -1.06 -2.54
CA SER A 73 -8.29 -1.67 -2.64
C SER A 73 -9.30 -0.94 -1.77
N GLY A 74 -10.37 -0.41 -2.37
CA GLY A 74 -11.42 0.28 -1.62
C GLY A 74 -12.26 -0.64 -0.78
N HIS A 75 -12.51 -1.84 -1.29
CA HIS A 75 -13.33 -2.83 -0.62
C HIS A 75 -12.65 -3.54 0.55
N LYS A 76 -11.47 -3.07 0.95
CA LYS A 76 -10.78 -3.45 2.18
C LYS A 76 -10.96 -2.34 3.21
N TYR A 77 -9.87 -1.67 3.57
CA TYR A 77 -9.87 -0.55 4.52
C TYR A 77 -10.40 0.76 3.93
N GLY A 78 -10.72 0.80 2.62
CA GLY A 78 -11.42 1.94 2.00
C GLY A 78 -12.92 1.99 2.29
N LEU A 79 -13.46 0.96 2.94
CA LEU A 79 -14.84 0.86 3.44
C LEU A 79 -15.93 0.90 2.35
N VAL A 80 -15.61 0.59 1.10
CA VAL A 80 -16.60 0.54 0.01
C VAL A 80 -17.01 -0.87 -0.36
N CYS A 81 -18.08 -1.00 -1.14
CA CYS A 81 -18.51 -2.29 -1.67
C CYS A 81 -17.41 -2.98 -2.50
N PRO A 82 -17.39 -4.33 -2.53
CA PRO A 82 -16.54 -5.11 -3.42
C PRO A 82 -16.57 -4.61 -4.87
N GLY A 83 -15.41 -4.65 -5.54
CA GLY A 83 -15.27 -4.25 -6.94
C GLY A 83 -14.66 -2.86 -7.19
N ILE A 84 -14.28 -2.13 -6.14
CA ILE A 84 -13.60 -0.83 -6.26
C ILE A 84 -12.15 -0.92 -5.78
N GLY A 85 -11.23 -0.37 -6.58
CA GLY A 85 -9.83 -0.15 -6.28
C GLY A 85 -9.26 0.99 -7.12
N TRP A 86 -8.09 1.47 -6.74
CA TRP A 86 -7.39 2.55 -7.43
C TRP A 86 -5.96 2.13 -7.74
N LEU A 87 -5.46 2.60 -8.86
CA LEU A 87 -4.05 2.55 -9.23
C LEU A 87 -3.63 3.98 -9.53
N VAL A 88 -2.69 4.49 -8.76
CA VAL A 88 -2.19 5.86 -8.87
C VAL A 88 -0.76 5.79 -9.38
N PHE A 89 -0.44 6.61 -10.37
CA PHE A 89 0.90 6.79 -10.89
C PHE A 89 1.45 8.14 -10.42
N ARG A 90 2.78 8.25 -10.26
CA ARG A 90 3.41 9.50 -9.82
C ARG A 90 3.32 10.55 -10.92
N GLU A 91 3.72 10.20 -12.13
CA GLU A 91 3.75 11.10 -13.29
C GLU A 91 2.98 10.48 -14.47
N GLU A 92 2.56 11.32 -15.42
CA GLU A 92 1.88 10.84 -16.64
C GLU A 92 2.77 9.90 -17.46
N SER A 93 4.09 10.14 -17.47
CA SER A 93 5.05 9.26 -18.13
C SER A 93 5.15 7.86 -17.51
N ASP A 94 4.71 7.69 -16.25
CA ASP A 94 4.67 6.38 -15.60
C ASP A 94 3.42 5.57 -15.99
N LEU A 95 2.43 6.20 -16.66
CA LEU A 95 1.22 5.55 -17.14
C LEU A 95 1.46 4.95 -18.55
N PRO A 96 1.41 3.62 -18.72
CA PRO A 96 1.46 3.01 -20.03
C PRO A 96 0.36 3.54 -20.94
N LYS A 97 0.72 4.07 -22.12
CA LYS A 97 -0.24 4.63 -23.08
C LYS A 97 -1.30 3.62 -23.54
N ASP A 98 -0.92 2.34 -23.59
CA ASP A 98 -1.82 1.24 -23.96
C ASP A 98 -2.95 0.99 -22.94
N LEU A 99 -2.84 1.56 -21.72
CA LEU A 99 -3.90 1.49 -20.71
C LEU A 99 -4.92 2.64 -20.84
N VAL A 100 -4.66 3.64 -21.68
CA VAL A 100 -5.57 4.77 -21.90
C VAL A 100 -6.45 4.46 -23.10
N PHE A 101 -7.73 4.15 -22.84
CA PHE A 101 -8.73 4.00 -23.88
C PHE A 101 -9.21 5.38 -24.31
N HIS A 102 -9.10 5.65 -25.61
CA HIS A 102 -9.65 6.86 -26.22
C HIS A 102 -10.95 6.48 -26.95
N GLU A 103 -12.08 6.90 -26.38
CA GLU A 103 -13.39 6.72 -27.00
C GLU A 103 -13.78 7.97 -27.80
N ASN A 104 -14.31 7.81 -29.01
CA ASN A 104 -14.67 8.94 -29.88
C ASN A 104 -16.08 8.82 -30.51
N TYR A 105 -16.95 7.97 -29.96
CA TYR A 105 -18.28 7.75 -30.55
C TYR A 105 -19.33 8.81 -30.15
N LEU A 106 -19.05 9.65 -29.15
CA LEU A 106 -19.93 10.74 -28.69
C LEU A 106 -19.46 12.14 -29.14
N GLY A 107 -18.52 12.22 -30.08
CA GLY A 107 -18.06 13.50 -30.67
C GLY A 107 -17.04 14.28 -29.83
N LYS A 108 -16.55 13.70 -28.72
CA LYS A 108 -15.37 14.15 -27.98
C LYS A 108 -14.46 12.95 -27.71
N THR A 109 -13.16 13.18 -27.76
CA THR A 109 -12.17 12.20 -27.32
C THR A 109 -12.04 12.29 -25.81
N ASP A 110 -12.73 11.42 -25.10
CA ASP A 110 -12.59 11.29 -23.65
C ASP A 110 -11.56 10.19 -23.36
N ALA A 111 -10.56 10.49 -22.53
CA ALA A 111 -9.65 9.49 -21.99
C ALA A 111 -10.38 8.82 -20.82
N THR A 112 -10.94 7.63 -21.06
CA THR A 112 -11.68 6.91 -20.02
C THR A 112 -10.70 6.24 -19.06
N PHE A 113 -10.45 6.89 -17.93
CA PHE A 113 -9.71 6.33 -16.80
C PHE A 113 -10.45 6.71 -15.51
N THR A 114 -11.19 5.75 -14.91
CA THR A 114 -12.12 5.85 -13.73
C THR A 114 -13.53 6.45 -13.97
N LEU A 115 -14.60 6.14 -13.21
CA LEU A 115 -14.82 6.41 -11.77
C LEU A 115 -16.03 5.65 -11.17
N ASN A 116 -15.81 4.81 -10.15
CA ASN A 116 -16.75 4.75 -9.02
C ASN A 116 -16.16 5.64 -7.92
N PHE A 117 -16.82 6.75 -7.61
CA PHE A 117 -16.42 7.62 -6.50
C PHE A 117 -16.96 7.05 -5.19
N SER A 118 -16.13 6.97 -4.14
CA SER A 118 -16.66 6.56 -2.84
C SER A 118 -17.33 7.73 -2.14
N THR A 119 -18.61 7.58 -1.81
CA THR A 119 -19.32 8.51 -0.92
C THR A 119 -18.66 8.60 0.46
N ASN A 120 -17.93 7.56 0.86
CA ASN A 120 -17.23 7.46 2.13
C ASN A 120 -16.07 8.46 2.28
N PHE A 121 -15.36 8.81 1.21
CA PHE A 121 -14.31 9.84 1.28
C PHE A 121 -14.88 11.18 1.75
N VAL A 122 -15.99 11.62 1.17
CA VAL A 122 -16.64 12.89 1.53
C VAL A 122 -17.31 12.79 2.90
N ARG A 123 -17.95 11.65 3.21
CA ARG A 123 -18.69 11.48 4.46
C ARG A 123 -17.81 11.41 5.70
N LEU A 124 -16.69 10.68 5.62
CA LEU A 124 -15.79 10.45 6.74
C LEU A 124 -14.69 11.50 6.80
N GLY A 125 -14.16 11.90 5.64
CA GLY A 125 -12.96 12.72 5.58
C GLY A 125 -11.77 12.08 6.31
N ARG A 126 -10.69 12.87 6.50
CA ARG A 126 -9.49 12.37 7.18
C ARG A 126 -9.77 11.93 8.63
N GLN A 127 -10.55 12.72 9.37
CA GLN A 127 -10.87 12.44 10.77
C GLN A 127 -11.67 11.15 10.94
N GLY A 128 -12.69 10.92 10.12
CA GLY A 128 -13.51 9.71 10.20
C GLY A 128 -12.72 8.45 9.85
N TYR A 129 -11.87 8.49 8.82
CA TYR A 129 -10.98 7.35 8.54
C TYR A 129 -9.97 7.13 9.67
N THR A 130 -9.41 8.19 10.25
CA THR A 130 -8.49 8.08 11.41
C THR A 130 -9.16 7.36 12.57
N TYR A 131 -10.35 7.82 12.97
CA TYR A 131 -11.14 7.20 14.03
C TYR A 131 -11.41 5.71 13.78
N VAL A 132 -11.80 5.35 12.55
CA VAL A 132 -12.07 3.94 12.20
C VAL A 132 -10.80 3.11 12.31
N MET A 133 -9.68 3.57 11.75
CA MET A 133 -8.42 2.82 11.78
C MET A 133 -7.88 2.66 13.20
N GLU A 134 -7.95 3.71 14.03
CA GLU A 134 -7.56 3.66 15.43
C GLU A 134 -8.40 2.65 16.21
N THR A 135 -9.73 2.68 16.02
CA THR A 135 -10.65 1.71 16.64
C THR A 135 -10.31 0.27 16.23
N MET A 136 -10.03 0.03 14.94
CA MET A 136 -9.62 -1.30 14.48
C MET A 136 -8.29 -1.73 15.12
N GLN A 137 -7.33 -0.80 15.26
CA GLN A 137 -6.03 -1.05 15.87
C GLN A 137 -6.13 -1.37 17.36
N GLU A 138 -7.02 -0.69 18.08
CA GLU A 138 -7.33 -0.97 19.49
C GLU A 138 -7.92 -2.38 19.67
N ASN A 139 -8.89 -2.76 18.83
CA ASN A 139 -9.47 -4.10 18.85
C ASN A 139 -8.41 -5.18 18.57
N ALA A 140 -7.51 -4.95 17.60
CA ALA A 140 -6.42 -5.86 17.32
C ALA A 140 -5.45 -6.00 18.51
N ARG A 141 -5.13 -4.89 19.20
CA ARG A 141 -4.30 -4.92 20.41
C ARG A 141 -4.96 -5.70 21.55
N ALA A 142 -6.25 -5.44 21.81
CA ALA A 142 -7.00 -6.17 22.83
C ALA A 142 -7.02 -7.69 22.56
N LEU A 143 -7.22 -8.09 21.30
CA LEU A 143 -7.15 -9.50 20.89
C LEU A 143 -5.74 -10.08 21.11
N ALA A 144 -4.69 -9.35 20.73
CA ALA A 144 -3.31 -9.78 20.94
C ALA A 144 -2.98 -9.99 22.42
N ASP A 145 -3.44 -9.09 23.30
CA ASP A 145 -3.21 -9.18 24.74
C ASP A 145 -3.95 -10.37 25.37
N ASN A 146 -5.18 -10.65 24.92
CA ASN A 146 -5.92 -11.85 25.33
C ASN A 146 -5.23 -13.13 24.88
N LEU A 147 -4.69 -13.17 23.66
CA LEU A 147 -3.93 -14.32 23.15
C LEU A 147 -2.66 -14.56 23.96
N ARG A 148 -1.90 -13.51 24.29
CA ARG A 148 -0.71 -13.62 25.16
C ARG A 148 -1.06 -14.10 26.56
N SER A 149 -2.11 -13.53 27.14
CA SER A 149 -2.55 -13.87 28.51
C SER A 149 -3.00 -15.33 28.64
N SER A 150 -3.38 -15.98 27.53
CA SER A 150 -3.71 -17.41 27.54
C SER A 150 -2.50 -18.33 27.77
N GLY A 151 -1.26 -17.84 27.58
CA GLY A 151 -0.03 -18.63 27.65
C GLY A 151 0.14 -19.67 26.54
N ARG A 152 -0.78 -19.73 25.57
CA ARG A 152 -0.77 -20.75 24.50
C ARG A 152 -0.24 -20.23 23.17
N PHE A 153 -0.11 -18.92 23.01
CA PHE A 153 0.19 -18.29 21.74
C PHE A 153 1.29 -17.25 21.86
N GLU A 154 2.14 -17.19 20.85
CA GLU A 154 3.11 -16.12 20.66
C GLU A 154 2.61 -15.19 19.56
N VAL A 155 2.42 -13.91 19.90
CA VAL A 155 2.01 -12.88 18.94
C VAL A 155 3.24 -12.41 18.15
N ILE A 156 3.12 -12.42 16.83
CA ILE A 156 4.17 -12.04 15.88
C ILE A 156 4.03 -10.55 15.54
N GLY A 157 5.16 -9.84 15.40
CA GLY A 157 5.17 -8.44 14.96
C GLY A 157 4.71 -7.44 16.03
N SER A 158 4.70 -7.83 17.30
CA SER A 158 4.34 -6.93 18.40
C SER A 158 5.21 -5.67 18.42
N GLY A 159 4.59 -4.50 18.46
CA GLY A 159 5.30 -3.22 18.52
C GLY A 159 5.80 -2.69 17.18
N LEU A 160 5.58 -3.42 16.08
CA LEU A 160 5.84 -2.94 14.73
C LEU A 160 4.62 -2.19 14.17
N GLU A 161 4.86 -1.28 13.23
CA GLU A 161 3.81 -0.78 12.36
C GLU A 161 3.25 -1.92 11.53
N GLN A 162 1.95 -2.14 11.64
CA GLN A 162 1.26 -3.21 10.95
C GLN A 162 -0.20 -2.86 10.71
N LEU A 163 -0.84 -3.64 9.83
CA LEU A 163 -2.29 -3.61 9.66
C LEU A 163 -3.00 -3.93 11.00
N PRO A 164 -4.23 -3.45 11.20
CA PRO A 164 -5.11 -3.84 12.32
C PRO A 164 -5.52 -5.31 12.31
N LEU A 165 -4.56 -6.21 12.46
CA LEU A 165 -4.72 -7.66 12.51
C LEU A 165 -3.77 -8.25 13.56
N VAL A 166 -3.98 -9.52 13.90
CA VAL A 166 -3.10 -10.24 14.82
C VAL A 166 -2.60 -11.51 14.13
N ALA A 167 -1.30 -11.54 13.86
CA ALA A 167 -0.60 -12.76 13.48
C ALA A 167 -0.06 -13.43 14.76
N PHE A 168 -0.30 -14.72 14.92
CA PHE A 168 0.18 -15.48 16.07
C PHE A 168 0.51 -16.91 15.66
N ARG A 169 1.35 -17.56 16.47
CA ARG A 169 1.65 -18.99 16.38
C ARG A 169 1.38 -19.66 17.71
N LEU A 170 1.22 -20.98 17.70
CA LEU A 170 1.18 -21.75 18.95
C LEU A 170 2.53 -21.61 19.66
N ALA A 171 2.51 -21.32 20.96
CA ALA A 171 3.70 -21.40 21.79
C ALA A 171 4.23 -22.84 21.74
N GLY A 172 5.54 -23.01 21.58
CA GLY A 172 6.15 -24.34 21.60
C GLY A 172 5.78 -25.05 22.91
N LYS A 173 5.54 -26.37 22.85
CA LYS A 173 5.54 -27.16 24.09
C LYS A 173 6.96 -27.11 24.62
N ASP A 174 7.16 -26.53 25.80
CA ASP A 174 8.28 -26.93 26.63
C ASP A 174 8.17 -28.46 26.78
N GLY A 175 9.13 -29.18 26.19
CA GLY A 175 9.24 -30.63 26.28
C GLY A 175 9.65 -31.07 27.68
#